data_AF-A0A4D5S4T9-F1
#
_entry.id   AF-A0A4D5S4T9-F1
#
_cell.length_a   1.000
_cell.length_b   1.000
_cell.length_c   1.000
_cell.angle_alpha   90.00
_cell.angle_beta   90.00
_cell.angle_gamma   90.00
#
_symmetry.space_group_name_H-M   'P 1'
#
loop_
_entity.id
_entity.type
_entity.pdbx_description
1 polymer ?
#
loop_
_entity_poly.entity_id
_entity_poly.type
_entity_poly.pdbx_seq_one_letter_code
_entity_poly.pdbx_strand_id
1 'polypeptide(L)'
;RRAGSLWDSQQRSLRHLVLPLHGSSTRQHARIPDRDLTESQTRAMWRAADCVCFDVDSTVCMDEAIDELARFAGRDREVADLTNKAMRGGMTFREALERRLELIKPTARMLQEYIEQNPPRLSTGIEELVAQLQSRGVAVYLVSGGFRSIIESVADELGIPRKNIYANQIKFYFNGEYAGFDETQPTSHQDGKARVAAFLKQKHGFQRVVMVGDGATDMAACPPADAFIGYGGNQVREKVKKAASWFVYSFDELVQELNRN
;
A
#
# COMPACT_ATOMS: atom_id res chain seq x y z
N ARG A 1 22.13 10.63 16.76
CA ARG A 1 21.03 10.32 17.71
C ARG A 1 20.05 11.50 17.77
N ARG A 2 19.07 11.58 16.84
CA ARG A 2 17.84 12.41 16.97
C ARG A 2 16.85 12.26 15.78
N ALA A 3 16.78 11.07 15.16
CA ALA A 3 15.80 10.77 14.11
C ALA A 3 14.64 9.86 14.58
N GLY A 4 14.75 9.22 15.74
CA GLY A 4 13.76 8.24 16.22
C GLY A 4 12.54 8.81 16.97
N SER A 5 12.54 10.07 17.40
CA SER A 5 11.54 10.56 18.38
C SER A 5 10.19 10.96 17.79
N LEU A 6 10.15 11.40 16.53
CA LEU A 6 8.89 11.76 15.85
C LEU A 6 8.20 10.54 15.25
N TRP A 7 8.97 9.55 14.79
CA TRP A 7 8.45 8.34 14.16
C TRP A 7 7.81 7.37 15.17
N ASP A 8 8.46 7.11 16.30
CA ASP A 8 7.91 6.30 17.40
C ASP A 8 6.57 6.85 17.92
N SER A 9 6.40 8.18 17.89
CA SER A 9 5.18 8.86 18.35
C SER A 9 3.99 8.62 17.41
N GLN A 10 4.21 8.53 16.11
CA GLN A 10 3.15 8.31 15.12
C GLN A 10 2.60 6.88 15.17
N GLN A 11 3.45 5.91 15.48
CA GLN A 11 3.05 4.49 15.55
C GLN A 11 2.32 4.14 16.84
N ARG A 12 2.64 4.78 17.97
CA ARG A 12 1.91 4.58 19.23
C ARG A 12 0.43 4.97 19.10
N SER A 13 0.11 5.97 18.28
CA SER A 13 -1.27 6.39 18.02
C SER A 13 -2.09 5.37 17.20
N LEU A 14 -1.43 4.55 16.36
CA LEU A 14 -2.09 3.53 15.53
C LEU A 14 -2.53 2.30 16.34
N ARG A 15 -1.88 2.04 17.47
CA ARG A 15 -2.12 0.85 18.31
C ARG A 15 -3.50 0.85 19.00
N HIS A 16 -4.15 2.00 19.10
CA HIS A 16 -5.43 2.15 19.81
C HIS A 16 -6.66 2.18 18.89
N LEU A 17 -6.49 2.13 17.56
CA LEU A 17 -7.62 1.89 16.64
C LEU A 17 -7.92 0.38 16.55
N VAL A 18 -8.43 -0.16 17.65
CA VAL A 18 -9.23 -1.39 17.59
C VAL A 18 -10.64 -0.94 17.23
N LEU A 19 -11.10 -1.26 16.02
CA LEU A 19 -12.51 -1.15 15.70
C LEU A 19 -13.27 -2.09 16.66
N PRO A 20 -14.23 -1.61 17.46
CA PRO A 20 -14.98 -2.50 18.34
C PRO A 20 -15.89 -3.38 17.51
N LEU A 21 -15.59 -4.68 17.48
CA LEU A 21 -16.58 -5.72 17.16
C LEU A 21 -17.27 -6.10 18.47
N HIS A 22 -18.36 -5.42 18.84
CA HIS A 22 -19.23 -5.90 19.92
C HIS A 22 -20.68 -5.92 19.45
N GLY A 23 -21.28 -7.11 19.58
CA GLY A 23 -22.71 -7.30 19.50
C GLY A 23 -23.41 -6.82 20.76
N SER A 24 -24.54 -6.14 20.56
CA SER A 24 -25.66 -6.14 21.50
C SER A 24 -26.94 -5.87 20.71
N SER A 25 -27.89 -6.78 20.85
CA SER A 25 -29.21 -6.80 20.23
C SER A 25 -30.04 -5.55 20.56
N THR A 26 -30.30 -4.72 19.54
CA THR A 26 -31.54 -3.94 19.41
C THR A 26 -31.78 -3.62 17.94
N ARG A 27 -32.97 -3.92 17.43
CA ARG A 27 -33.39 -3.63 16.05
C ARG A 27 -33.35 -2.12 15.79
N GLN A 28 -32.29 -1.66 15.16
CA GLN A 28 -32.33 -0.51 14.26
C GLN A 28 -31.73 -1.00 12.95
N HIS A 29 -32.43 -0.78 11.84
CA HIS A 29 -31.87 -1.00 10.51
C HIS A 29 -30.64 -0.09 10.36
N ALA A 30 -29.47 -0.60 10.72
CA ALA A 30 -28.20 0.02 10.41
C ALA A 30 -28.11 0.05 8.89
N ARG A 31 -28.33 1.23 8.30
CA ARG A 31 -27.99 1.48 6.91
C ARG A 31 -26.48 1.31 6.80
N ILE A 32 -26.06 0.18 6.23
CA ILE A 32 -24.75 0.05 5.61
C ILE A 32 -24.70 1.17 4.55
N PRO A 33 -23.76 2.13 4.57
CA PRO A 33 -23.59 3.03 3.45
C PRO A 33 -23.00 2.21 2.31
N ASP A 34 -23.90 1.60 1.56
CA ASP A 34 -23.68 1.14 0.21
C ASP A 34 -23.37 2.38 -0.62
N ARG A 35 -22.08 2.64 -0.89
CA ARG A 35 -21.67 3.64 -1.87
C ARG A 35 -20.72 2.97 -2.84
N ASP A 36 -21.25 1.97 -3.55
CA ASP A 36 -20.73 1.64 -4.87
C ASP A 36 -20.86 2.91 -5.73
N LEU A 37 -19.79 3.71 -5.75
CA LEU A 37 -19.71 4.88 -6.60
C LEU A 37 -19.84 4.42 -8.05
N THR A 38 -20.56 5.18 -8.86
CA THR A 38 -20.46 5.05 -10.32
C THR A 38 -19.10 5.56 -10.79
N GLU A 39 -18.64 5.15 -11.97
CA GLU A 39 -17.38 5.66 -12.57
C GLU A 39 -17.32 7.20 -12.57
N SER A 40 -18.43 7.86 -12.92
CA SER A 40 -18.54 9.32 -12.92
C SER A 40 -18.34 9.93 -11.52
N GLN A 41 -18.91 9.31 -10.49
CA GLN A 41 -18.71 9.74 -9.10
C GLN A 41 -17.28 9.49 -8.63
N THR A 42 -16.67 8.37 -9.02
CA THR A 42 -15.26 8.06 -8.71
C THR A 42 -14.31 9.05 -9.37
N ARG A 43 -14.54 9.40 -10.65
CA ARG A 43 -13.79 10.46 -11.35
C ARG A 43 -13.97 11.82 -10.67
N ALA A 44 -15.18 12.15 -10.21
CA ALA A 44 -15.42 13.37 -9.44
C ALA A 44 -14.68 13.38 -8.09
N MET A 45 -14.63 12.24 -7.39
CA MET A 45 -13.83 12.09 -6.16
C MET A 45 -12.34 12.23 -6.43
N TRP A 46 -11.85 11.66 -7.53
CA TRP A 46 -10.48 11.80 -7.97
C TRP A 46 -10.08 13.27 -8.19
N ARG A 47 -10.88 14.04 -8.95
CA ARG A 47 -10.61 15.48 -9.19
C ARG A 47 -10.63 16.31 -7.90
N ALA A 48 -11.43 15.90 -6.92
CA ALA A 48 -11.60 16.61 -5.65
C ALA A 48 -10.70 16.10 -4.52
N ALA A 49 -9.88 15.06 -4.73
CA ALA A 49 -9.13 14.39 -3.68
C ALA A 49 -8.25 15.37 -2.88
N ASP A 50 -8.26 15.25 -1.55
CA ASP A 50 -7.31 15.97 -0.68
C ASP A 50 -6.16 15.06 -0.20
N CYS A 51 -6.31 13.75 -0.36
CA CYS A 51 -5.29 12.75 -0.10
C CYS A 51 -5.41 11.59 -1.09
N VAL A 52 -4.28 11.13 -1.62
CA VAL A 52 -4.21 9.93 -2.47
C VAL A 52 -3.23 8.95 -1.85
N CYS A 53 -3.68 7.72 -1.64
CA CYS A 53 -2.88 6.59 -1.20
C CYS A 53 -2.64 5.68 -2.41
N PHE A 54 -1.38 5.49 -2.79
CA PHE A 54 -0.99 4.54 -3.82
C PHE A 54 -0.48 3.26 -3.18
N ASP A 55 -0.90 2.12 -3.74
CA ASP A 55 -0.10 0.91 -3.63
C ASP A 55 1.26 1.09 -4.31
N VAL A 56 2.24 0.28 -3.92
CA VAL A 56 3.58 0.32 -4.53
C VAL A 56 3.77 -0.83 -5.50
N ASP A 57 3.70 -2.06 -5.00
CA ASP A 57 3.97 -3.25 -5.80
C ASP A 57 2.91 -3.40 -6.89
N SER A 58 3.31 -3.73 -8.11
CA SER A 58 2.42 -3.81 -9.28
C SER A 58 1.58 -2.54 -9.59
N THR A 59 1.86 -1.40 -8.94
CA THR A 59 1.13 -0.13 -9.14
C THR A 59 2.08 1.05 -9.41
N VAL A 60 2.74 1.60 -8.38
CA VAL A 60 3.76 2.66 -8.57
C VAL A 60 5.04 2.08 -9.17
N CYS A 61 5.39 0.86 -8.75
CA CYS A 61 6.47 0.09 -9.31
C CYS A 61 5.91 -1.06 -10.16
N MET A 62 6.66 -1.42 -11.20
CA MET A 62 6.31 -2.54 -12.08
C MET A 62 6.41 -3.91 -11.41
N ASP A 63 7.16 -3.99 -10.30
CA ASP A 63 7.57 -5.24 -9.66
C ASP A 63 6.91 -5.47 -8.31
N GLU A 64 7.11 -6.68 -7.79
CA GLU A 64 6.76 -7.09 -6.44
C GLU A 64 8.03 -7.17 -5.58
N ALA A 65 8.18 -6.28 -4.59
CA ALA A 65 9.42 -6.14 -3.82
C ALA A 65 9.89 -7.44 -3.14
N ILE A 66 8.96 -8.30 -2.69
CA ILE A 66 9.31 -9.57 -2.06
C ILE A 66 9.79 -10.61 -3.06
N ASP A 67 9.28 -10.61 -4.29
CA ASP A 67 9.69 -11.54 -5.34
C ASP A 67 11.06 -11.13 -5.90
N GLU A 68 11.33 -9.84 -6.02
CA GLU A 68 12.64 -9.33 -6.40
C GLU A 68 13.70 -9.63 -5.32
N LEU A 69 13.37 -9.44 -4.04
CA LEU A 69 14.26 -9.79 -2.94
C LEU A 69 14.51 -11.31 -2.87
N ALA A 70 13.49 -12.12 -3.15
CA ALA A 70 13.64 -13.58 -3.26
C ALA A 70 14.57 -13.97 -4.41
N ARG A 71 14.43 -13.33 -5.57
CA ARG A 71 15.31 -13.57 -6.72
C ARG A 71 16.75 -13.18 -6.41
N PHE A 72 16.96 -12.03 -5.78
CA PHE A 72 18.28 -11.58 -5.35
C PHE A 72 18.93 -12.55 -4.34
N ALA A 73 18.13 -13.18 -3.48
CA ALA A 73 18.56 -14.22 -2.55
C ALA A 73 18.70 -15.63 -3.17
N GLY A 74 18.35 -15.83 -4.44
CA GLY A 74 18.35 -17.15 -5.08
C GLY A 74 17.23 -18.09 -4.58
N ARG A 75 16.11 -17.52 -4.13
CA ARG A 75 14.94 -18.22 -3.53
C ARG A 75 13.63 -17.99 -4.27
N ASP A 76 13.71 -17.52 -5.51
CA ASP A 76 12.57 -17.20 -6.38
C ASP A 76 11.53 -18.34 -6.44
N ARG A 77 11.97 -19.58 -6.69
CA ARG A 77 11.09 -20.74 -6.83
C ARG A 77 10.36 -21.08 -5.53
N GLU A 78 11.09 -21.11 -4.42
CA GLU A 78 10.55 -21.46 -3.10
C GLU A 78 9.50 -20.44 -2.65
N VAL A 79 9.77 -19.15 -2.88
CA VAL A 79 8.86 -18.05 -2.53
C VAL A 79 7.64 -18.05 -3.46
N ALA A 80 7.82 -18.24 -4.77
CA ALA A 80 6.70 -18.32 -5.72
C ALA A 80 5.75 -19.48 -5.40
N ASP A 81 6.29 -20.66 -5.07
CA ASP A 81 5.50 -21.83 -4.65
C ASP A 81 4.70 -21.54 -3.37
N LEU A 82 5.29 -20.83 -2.41
CA LEU A 82 4.62 -20.44 -1.18
C LEU A 82 3.54 -19.39 -1.43
N THR A 83 3.79 -18.39 -2.28
CA THR A 83 2.81 -17.38 -2.69
C THR A 83 1.59 -18.05 -3.34
N ASN A 84 1.83 -18.98 -4.27
CA ASN A 84 0.78 -19.75 -4.93
C ASN A 84 -0.07 -20.57 -3.92
N LYS A 85 0.55 -21.13 -2.88
CA LYS A 85 -0.17 -21.83 -1.81
C LYS A 85 -0.99 -20.86 -0.96
N ALA A 86 -0.42 -19.73 -0.54
CA ALA A 86 -1.11 -18.73 0.26
C ALA A 86 -2.36 -18.17 -0.47
N MET A 87 -2.27 -17.95 -1.78
CA MET A 87 -3.40 -17.49 -2.60
C MET A 87 -4.55 -18.50 -2.72
N ARG A 88 -4.30 -19.80 -2.50
CA ARG A 88 -5.33 -20.85 -2.48
C ARG A 88 -6.07 -20.92 -1.14
N GLY A 89 -5.70 -20.08 -0.16
CA GLY A 89 -6.23 -20.09 1.19
C GLY A 89 -5.46 -21.03 2.13
N GLY A 90 -5.84 -21.05 3.41
CA GLY A 90 -5.17 -21.84 4.44
C GLY A 90 -3.96 -21.17 5.10
N MET A 91 -3.71 -19.89 4.79
CA MET A 91 -2.76 -19.04 5.49
C MET A 91 -3.30 -17.62 5.57
N THR A 92 -3.09 -16.97 6.71
CA THR A 92 -3.32 -15.54 6.85
C THR A 92 -2.26 -14.75 6.08
N PHE A 93 -2.53 -13.48 5.77
CA PHE A 93 -1.57 -12.58 5.14
C PHE A 93 -0.24 -12.52 5.91
N ARG A 94 -0.32 -12.43 7.24
CA ARG A 94 0.84 -12.36 8.12
C ARG A 94 1.68 -13.62 8.06
N GLU A 95 1.06 -14.80 8.22
CA GLU A 95 1.77 -16.08 8.15
C GLU A 95 2.44 -16.27 6.77
N ALA A 96 1.76 -15.84 5.69
CA ALA A 96 2.33 -15.90 4.35
C ALA A 96 3.53 -14.96 4.20
N LEU A 97 3.48 -13.75 4.77
CA LEU A 97 4.63 -12.83 4.79
C LEU A 97 5.80 -13.40 5.59
N GLU A 98 5.52 -13.87 6.81
CA GLU A 98 6.52 -14.46 7.70
C GLU A 98 7.24 -15.63 7.04
N ARG A 99 6.49 -16.60 6.49
CA ARG A 99 7.08 -17.78 5.84
C ARG A 99 7.89 -17.42 4.59
N ARG A 100 7.48 -16.41 3.81
CA ARG A 100 8.26 -15.96 2.65
C ARG A 100 9.58 -15.35 3.12
N LEU A 101 9.56 -14.50 4.14
CA LEU A 101 10.78 -13.93 4.71
C LEU A 101 11.68 -14.99 5.36
N GLU A 102 11.12 -16.04 5.96
CA GLU A 102 11.90 -17.19 6.48
C GLU A 102 12.56 -18.03 5.38
N LEU A 103 12.00 -18.08 4.17
CA LEU A 103 12.65 -18.71 3.02
C LEU A 103 13.79 -17.84 2.48
N ILE A 104 13.56 -16.53 2.41
CA ILE A 104 14.54 -15.55 1.89
C ILE A 104 15.71 -15.38 2.86
N LYS A 105 15.42 -15.29 4.17
CA LYS A 105 16.34 -14.88 5.25
C LYS A 105 17.19 -13.67 4.85
N PRO A 106 16.56 -12.53 4.52
CA PRO A 106 17.28 -11.37 4.04
C PRO A 106 18.20 -10.85 5.14
N THR A 107 19.46 -10.57 4.82
CA THR A 107 20.37 -9.86 5.72
C THR A 107 20.31 -8.36 5.47
N ALA A 108 20.71 -7.55 6.45
CA ALA A 108 20.77 -6.09 6.29
C ALA A 108 21.68 -5.71 5.12
N ARG A 109 22.79 -6.43 4.95
CA ARG A 109 23.74 -6.25 3.85
C ARG A 109 23.10 -6.61 2.50
N MET A 110 22.43 -7.75 2.40
CA MET A 110 21.74 -8.16 1.17
C MET A 110 20.71 -7.11 0.74
N LEU A 111 19.93 -6.59 1.69
CA LEU A 111 18.92 -5.58 1.41
C LEU A 111 19.55 -4.27 0.93
N GLN A 112 20.67 -3.85 1.54
CA GLN A 112 21.43 -2.68 1.08
C GLN A 112 21.99 -2.90 -0.34
N GLU A 113 22.64 -4.04 -0.59
CA GLU A 113 23.19 -4.38 -1.90
C GLU A 113 22.09 -4.43 -2.98
N TYR A 114 20.92 -4.97 -2.64
CA TYR A 114 19.76 -4.98 -3.54
C TYR A 114 19.33 -3.55 -3.91
N ILE A 115 19.16 -2.66 -2.92
CA ILE A 115 18.74 -1.26 -3.15
C ILE A 115 19.78 -0.50 -3.99
N GLU A 116 21.07 -0.71 -3.75
CA GLU A 116 22.14 -0.05 -4.49
C GLU A 116 22.23 -0.51 -5.96
N GLN A 117 21.91 -1.78 -6.23
CA GLN A 117 22.03 -2.38 -7.58
C GLN A 117 20.74 -2.29 -8.40
N ASN A 118 19.59 -2.08 -7.75
CA ASN A 118 18.28 -2.15 -8.38
C ASN A 118 17.50 -0.85 -8.09
N PRO A 119 17.71 0.21 -8.89
CA PRO A 119 16.89 1.42 -8.77
C PRO A 119 15.40 1.09 -9.03
N PRO A 120 14.47 1.88 -8.46
CA PRO A 120 13.04 1.68 -8.68
C PRO A 120 12.66 1.59 -10.17
N ARG A 121 11.90 0.56 -10.52
CA ARG A 121 11.26 0.47 -11.85
C ARG A 121 9.87 1.07 -11.77
N LEU A 122 9.81 2.40 -11.90
CA LEU A 122 8.57 3.16 -11.85
C LEU A 122 7.67 2.88 -13.03
N SER A 123 6.37 2.74 -12.77
CA SER A 123 5.35 2.57 -13.81
C SER A 123 5.15 3.84 -14.62
N THR A 124 5.05 3.69 -15.94
CA THR A 124 4.96 4.82 -16.88
C THR A 124 3.87 5.82 -16.48
N GLY A 125 4.24 7.11 -16.39
CA GLY A 125 3.34 8.22 -16.06
C GLY A 125 3.19 8.51 -14.57
N ILE A 126 3.73 7.69 -13.65
CA ILE A 126 3.56 7.91 -12.20
C ILE A 126 4.27 9.18 -11.71
N GLU A 127 5.45 9.49 -12.26
CA GLU A 127 6.22 10.69 -11.90
C GLU A 127 5.42 11.96 -12.20
N GLU A 128 4.87 12.06 -13.43
CA GLU A 128 4.03 13.19 -13.82
C GLU A 128 2.77 13.28 -12.96
N LEU A 129 2.11 12.15 -12.71
CA LEU A 129 0.91 12.10 -11.89
C LEU A 129 1.18 12.60 -10.46
N VAL A 130 2.23 12.10 -9.81
CA VAL A 130 2.58 12.52 -8.45
C VAL A 130 2.94 14.01 -8.42
N ALA A 131 3.72 14.50 -9.38
CA ALA A 131 4.04 15.92 -9.48
C ALA A 131 2.79 16.80 -9.63
N GLN A 132 1.83 16.39 -10.47
CA GLN A 132 0.57 17.12 -10.63
C GLN A 132 -0.29 17.11 -9.37
N LEU A 133 -0.41 15.98 -8.67
CA LEU A 133 -1.10 15.91 -7.38
C LEU A 133 -0.46 16.84 -6.33
N GLN A 134 0.87 16.79 -6.20
CA GLN A 134 1.61 17.63 -5.25
C GLN A 134 1.49 19.12 -5.57
N SER A 135 1.58 19.51 -6.84
CA SER A 135 1.41 20.92 -7.25
C SER A 135 -0.01 21.47 -6.97
N ARG A 136 -1.01 20.58 -6.89
CA ARG A 136 -2.39 20.90 -6.48
C ARG A 136 -2.59 20.90 -4.96
N GLY A 137 -1.54 20.63 -4.19
CA GLY A 137 -1.59 20.54 -2.73
C GLY A 137 -2.22 19.25 -2.20
N VAL A 138 -2.40 18.23 -3.05
CA VAL A 138 -2.93 16.92 -2.63
C VAL A 138 -1.84 16.14 -1.90
N ALA A 139 -2.18 15.59 -0.73
CA ALA A 139 -1.24 14.78 0.03
C ALA A 139 -1.09 13.39 -0.62
N VAL A 140 0.14 13.00 -0.98
CA VAL A 140 0.42 11.69 -1.59
C VAL A 140 1.08 10.76 -0.57
N TYR A 141 0.55 9.54 -0.45
CA TYR A 141 1.04 8.49 0.43
C TYR A 141 1.34 7.21 -0.34
N LEU A 142 2.39 6.50 0.07
CA LEU A 142 2.70 5.14 -0.38
C LEU A 142 2.28 4.16 0.73
N VAL A 143 1.36 3.26 0.42
CA VAL A 143 0.78 2.31 1.39
C VAL A 143 0.88 0.90 0.82
N SER A 144 1.88 0.13 1.26
CA SER A 144 2.23 -1.15 0.63
C SER A 144 2.46 -2.27 1.65
N GLY A 145 2.22 -3.51 1.21
CA GLY A 145 2.61 -4.72 1.95
C GLY A 145 4.09 -5.08 1.81
N GLY A 146 4.83 -4.37 0.97
CA GLY A 146 6.27 -4.47 0.79
C GLY A 146 7.07 -3.84 1.92
N PHE A 147 8.34 -3.55 1.66
CA PHE A 147 9.31 -3.19 2.70
C PHE A 147 9.71 -1.72 2.63
N ARG A 148 9.61 -1.04 3.78
CA ARG A 148 9.90 0.39 3.88
C ARG A 148 11.28 0.77 3.32
N SER A 149 12.30 -0.02 3.60
CA SER A 149 13.68 0.23 3.12
C SER A 149 13.78 0.32 1.60
N ILE A 150 13.00 -0.47 0.87
CA ILE A 150 12.94 -0.44 -0.60
C ILE A 150 12.06 0.74 -1.06
N ILE A 151 10.93 0.96 -0.39
CA ILE A 151 9.99 2.02 -0.77
C ILE A 151 10.54 3.43 -0.51
N GLU A 152 11.54 3.58 0.38
CA GLU A 152 12.19 4.87 0.62
C GLU A 152 12.90 5.40 -0.63
N SER A 153 13.51 4.56 -1.48
CA SER A 153 14.10 5.03 -2.75
C SER A 153 13.03 5.47 -3.76
N VAL A 154 11.93 4.71 -3.85
CA VAL A 154 10.75 5.07 -4.66
C VAL A 154 10.19 6.44 -4.24
N ALA A 155 10.04 6.66 -2.94
CA ALA A 155 9.53 7.92 -2.41
C ALA A 155 10.48 9.09 -2.69
N ASP A 156 11.78 8.89 -2.52
CA ASP A 156 12.79 9.91 -2.80
C ASP A 156 12.78 10.31 -4.28
N GLU A 157 12.65 9.35 -5.21
CA GLU A 157 12.57 9.59 -6.66
C GLU A 157 11.30 10.38 -7.04
N LEU A 158 10.17 10.09 -6.39
CA LEU A 158 8.89 10.78 -6.62
C LEU A 158 8.72 12.06 -5.81
N GLY A 159 9.74 12.49 -5.04
CA GLY A 159 9.64 13.64 -4.14
C GLY A 159 8.58 13.49 -3.04
N ILE A 160 8.17 12.26 -2.72
CA ILE A 160 7.21 11.95 -1.65
C ILE A 160 7.96 11.94 -0.31
N PRO A 161 7.54 12.72 0.70
CA PRO A 161 8.21 12.70 1.99
C PRO A 161 8.22 11.29 2.62
N ARG A 162 9.37 10.81 3.10
CA ARG A 162 9.46 9.47 3.75
C ARG A 162 8.46 9.24 4.88
N LYS A 163 8.00 10.30 5.56
CA LYS A 163 6.93 10.21 6.59
C LYS A 163 5.55 9.79 6.03
N ASN A 164 5.36 9.86 4.71
CA ASN A 164 4.17 9.46 4.00
C ASN A 164 4.24 8.01 3.48
N ILE A 165 5.21 7.22 3.95
CA ILE A 165 5.33 5.79 3.65
C ILE A 165 4.75 4.99 4.82
N TYR A 166 3.80 4.11 4.53
CA TYR A 166 3.33 3.06 5.42
C TYR A 166 3.60 1.70 4.76
N ALA A 167 4.49 0.92 5.38
CA ALA A 167 4.96 -0.35 4.84
C ALA A 167 5.52 -1.24 5.94
N ASN A 168 5.74 -2.52 5.62
CA ASN A 168 6.36 -3.46 6.55
C ASN A 168 7.83 -3.13 6.77
N GLN A 169 8.37 -3.54 7.92
CA GLN A 169 9.77 -3.30 8.28
C GLN A 169 10.44 -4.60 8.68
N ILE A 170 11.50 -4.96 7.97
CA ILE A 170 12.34 -6.10 8.33
C ILE A 170 13.20 -5.70 9.54
N LYS A 171 13.31 -6.60 10.51
CA LYS A 171 14.16 -6.47 11.68
C LYS A 171 15.42 -7.27 11.47
N PHE A 172 16.53 -6.75 11.98
CA PHE A 172 17.83 -7.41 11.93
C PHE A 172 18.43 -7.49 13.34
N TYR A 173 19.14 -8.58 13.61
CA TYR A 173 20.03 -8.66 14.76
C TYR A 173 21.23 -7.71 14.57
N PHE A 174 22.01 -7.50 15.63
CA PHE A 174 23.18 -6.62 15.58
C PHE A 174 24.25 -7.07 14.56
N ASN A 175 24.32 -8.37 14.25
CA ASN A 175 25.20 -8.92 13.22
C ASN A 175 24.65 -8.77 11.80
N GLY A 176 23.47 -8.16 11.61
CA GLY A 176 22.83 -7.96 10.31
C GLY A 176 21.99 -9.16 9.82
N GLU A 177 21.88 -10.23 10.60
CA GLU A 177 21.04 -11.39 10.26
C GLU A 177 19.55 -11.08 10.44
N TYR A 178 18.71 -11.76 9.64
CA TYR A 178 17.26 -11.64 9.72
C TYR A 178 16.73 -11.95 11.14
N ALA A 179 15.88 -11.07 11.68
CA ALA A 179 15.30 -11.19 13.02
C ALA A 179 13.77 -11.04 13.02
N GLY A 180 13.11 -11.36 11.91
CA GLY A 180 11.67 -11.16 11.75
C GLY A 180 11.32 -9.82 11.10
N PHE A 181 10.08 -9.38 11.31
CA PHE A 181 9.61 -8.07 10.86
C PHE A 181 8.76 -7.39 11.96
N ASP A 182 8.44 -6.12 11.77
CA ASP A 182 7.56 -5.38 12.68
C ASP A 182 6.09 -5.70 12.45
N GLU A 183 5.59 -6.66 13.21
CA GLU A 183 4.18 -7.04 13.27
C GLU A 183 3.25 -5.96 13.81
N THR A 184 3.77 -4.85 14.35
CA THR A 184 2.93 -3.73 14.78
C THR A 184 2.59 -2.78 13.62
N GLN A 185 3.22 -2.94 12.46
CA GLN A 185 2.84 -2.21 11.25
C GLN A 185 1.44 -2.61 10.80
N PRO A 186 0.52 -1.66 10.52
CA PRO A 186 -0.80 -1.98 9.99
C PRO A 186 -0.72 -2.83 8.73
N THR A 187 0.23 -2.54 7.84
CA THR A 187 0.49 -3.24 6.56
C THR A 187 0.97 -4.69 6.71
N SER A 188 1.18 -5.16 7.93
CA SER A 188 1.43 -6.58 8.22
C SER A 188 0.14 -7.41 8.33
N HIS A 189 -1.01 -6.75 8.20
CA HIS A 189 -2.34 -7.35 8.23
C HIS A 189 -3.07 -7.17 6.90
N GLN A 190 -4.03 -8.06 6.63
CA GLN A 190 -4.84 -8.02 5.42
C GLN A 190 -5.67 -6.73 5.29
N ASP A 191 -6.11 -6.15 6.40
CA ASP A 191 -6.82 -4.87 6.47
C ASP A 191 -5.89 -3.66 6.66
N GLY A 192 -4.58 -3.84 6.48
CA GLY A 192 -3.57 -2.82 6.76
C GLY A 192 -3.77 -1.52 5.99
N LYS A 193 -4.08 -1.61 4.69
CA LYS A 193 -4.31 -0.45 3.83
C LYS A 193 -5.55 0.34 4.27
N ALA A 194 -6.64 -0.36 4.65
CA ALA A 194 -7.83 0.25 5.27
C ALA A 194 -7.50 0.98 6.58
N ARG A 195 -6.71 0.36 7.47
CA ARG A 195 -6.30 0.98 8.75
C ARG A 195 -5.49 2.25 8.53
N VAL A 196 -4.58 2.24 7.55
CA VAL A 196 -3.81 3.44 7.18
C VAL A 196 -4.72 4.53 6.65
N ALA A 197 -5.64 4.22 5.73
CA ALA A 197 -6.61 5.20 5.24
C ALA A 197 -7.46 5.80 6.37
N ALA A 198 -7.98 4.98 7.29
CA ALA A 198 -8.72 5.45 8.48
C ALA A 198 -7.88 6.41 9.33
N PHE A 199 -6.65 6.03 9.61
CA PHE A 199 -5.73 6.82 10.42
C PHE A 199 -5.42 8.16 9.77
N LEU A 200 -5.18 8.20 8.46
CA LEU A 200 -4.90 9.44 7.74
C LEU A 200 -6.08 10.40 7.82
N LYS A 201 -7.32 9.91 7.64
CA LYS A 201 -8.54 10.71 7.83
C LYS A 201 -8.64 11.27 9.24
N GLN A 202 -8.43 10.44 10.25
CA GLN A 202 -8.54 10.86 11.65
C GLN A 202 -7.45 11.88 12.03
N LYS A 203 -6.20 11.63 11.64
CA LYS A 203 -5.05 12.43 12.06
C LYS A 203 -4.94 13.76 11.34
N HIS A 204 -5.29 13.79 10.05
CA HIS A 204 -5.10 14.96 9.19
C HIS A 204 -6.41 15.63 8.79
N GLY A 205 -7.56 15.03 9.10
CA GLY A 205 -8.87 15.58 8.76
C GLY A 205 -9.21 15.45 7.26
N PHE A 206 -8.52 14.61 6.50
CA PHE A 206 -8.80 14.38 5.08
C PHE A 206 -10.24 13.91 4.88
N GLN A 207 -10.94 14.55 3.96
CA GLN A 207 -12.35 14.28 3.67
C GLN A 207 -12.54 13.47 2.39
N ARG A 208 -11.53 13.44 1.51
CA ARG A 208 -11.59 12.81 0.18
C ARG A 208 -10.29 12.04 -0.06
N VAL A 209 -10.18 10.90 0.63
CA VAL A 209 -9.07 9.95 0.48
C VAL A 209 -9.37 8.99 -0.66
N VAL A 210 -8.53 8.98 -1.69
CA VAL A 210 -8.64 8.02 -2.80
C VAL A 210 -7.55 6.96 -2.68
N MET A 211 -7.93 5.69 -2.77
CA MET A 211 -6.99 4.57 -2.88
C MET A 211 -6.79 4.18 -4.34
N VAL A 212 -5.54 4.05 -4.78
CA VAL A 212 -5.18 3.58 -6.13
C VAL A 212 -4.30 2.34 -6.01
N GLY A 213 -4.69 1.24 -6.65
CA GLY A 213 -3.92 -0.01 -6.61
C GLY A 213 -4.50 -1.09 -7.50
N ASP A 214 -3.74 -2.15 -7.74
CA ASP A 214 -4.14 -3.28 -8.58
C ASP A 214 -4.79 -4.42 -7.78
N GLY A 215 -4.54 -4.46 -6.47
CA GLY A 215 -4.82 -5.56 -5.57
C GLY A 215 -6.20 -5.57 -4.91
N ALA A 216 -6.59 -6.75 -4.41
CA ALA A 216 -7.81 -6.91 -3.61
C ALA A 216 -7.72 -6.19 -2.25
N THR A 217 -6.52 -6.07 -1.68
CA THR A 217 -6.28 -5.33 -0.43
C THR A 217 -6.49 -3.84 -0.57
N ASP A 218 -6.25 -3.31 -1.78
CA ASP A 218 -6.40 -1.90 -2.14
C ASP A 218 -7.87 -1.57 -2.30
N MET A 219 -8.59 -2.41 -3.04
CA MET A 219 -10.03 -2.34 -3.17
C MET A 219 -10.73 -2.42 -1.82
N ALA A 220 -10.28 -3.32 -0.93
CA ALA A 220 -10.81 -3.47 0.42
C ALA A 220 -10.50 -2.29 1.34
N ALA A 221 -9.63 -1.35 0.94
CA ALA A 221 -9.39 -0.12 1.68
C ALA A 221 -10.48 0.95 1.47
N CYS A 222 -11.47 0.67 0.60
CA CYS A 222 -12.63 1.52 0.35
C CYS A 222 -13.93 0.75 0.67
N PRO A 223 -14.60 1.03 1.81
CA PRO A 223 -14.25 2.00 2.85
C PRO A 223 -13.05 1.56 3.72
N PRO A 224 -12.35 2.49 4.42
CA PRO A 224 -12.73 3.86 4.75
C PRO A 224 -12.22 4.96 3.81
N ALA A 225 -11.43 4.62 2.78
CA ALA A 225 -11.22 5.52 1.66
C ALA A 225 -12.57 5.90 1.03
N ASP A 226 -12.65 7.10 0.46
CA ASP A 226 -13.87 7.65 -0.13
C ASP A 226 -14.07 7.17 -1.57
N ALA A 227 -12.99 6.72 -2.23
CA ALA A 227 -13.04 6.08 -3.53
C ALA A 227 -11.86 5.11 -3.70
N PHE A 228 -12.06 4.11 -4.56
CA PHE A 228 -11.00 3.22 -5.04
C PHE A 228 -10.93 3.28 -6.56
N ILE A 229 -9.71 3.34 -7.08
CA ILE A 229 -9.40 3.26 -8.50
C ILE A 229 -8.51 2.04 -8.73
N GLY A 230 -9.00 1.11 -9.54
CA GLY A 230 -8.23 -0.05 -9.94
C GLY A 230 -7.18 0.31 -10.99
N TYR A 231 -5.94 -0.12 -10.78
CA TYR A 231 -4.85 0.06 -11.74
C TYR A 231 -4.49 -1.29 -12.38
N GLY A 232 -4.37 -1.32 -13.70
CA GLY A 232 -4.05 -2.53 -14.48
C GLY A 232 -2.89 -2.36 -15.44
N GLY A 233 -2.05 -1.32 -15.28
CA GLY A 233 -0.95 -1.03 -16.21
C GLY A 233 0.19 -2.05 -16.16
N ASN A 234 0.44 -2.65 -14.99
CA ASN A 234 1.45 -3.71 -14.84
C ASN A 234 0.80 -5.11 -14.80
N GLN A 235 -0.26 -5.26 -14.00
CA GLN A 235 -0.98 -6.53 -13.84
C GLN A 235 -2.48 -6.30 -13.75
N VAL A 236 -3.26 -7.00 -14.58
CA VAL A 236 -4.72 -6.95 -14.53
C VAL A 236 -5.23 -8.05 -13.59
N ARG A 237 -5.82 -7.65 -12.45
CA ARG A 237 -6.53 -8.57 -11.57
C ARG A 237 -8.02 -8.57 -11.91
N GLU A 238 -8.49 -9.63 -12.55
CA GLU A 238 -9.89 -9.72 -13.06
C GLU A 238 -10.97 -9.45 -12.00
N LYS A 239 -10.74 -9.87 -10.74
CA LYS A 239 -11.68 -9.57 -9.64
C LYS A 239 -11.76 -8.07 -9.35
N VAL A 240 -10.63 -7.38 -9.39
CA VAL A 240 -10.54 -5.93 -9.16
C VAL A 240 -11.10 -5.17 -10.35
N LYS A 241 -10.74 -5.55 -11.58
CA LYS A 241 -11.30 -4.96 -12.81
C LYS A 241 -12.83 -4.99 -12.85
N LYS A 242 -13.44 -6.10 -12.43
CA LYS A 242 -14.90 -6.26 -12.43
C LYS A 242 -15.61 -5.51 -11.31
N ALA A 243 -14.93 -5.23 -10.20
CA ALA A 243 -15.53 -4.65 -9.00
C ALA A 243 -15.19 -3.16 -8.83
N ALA A 244 -14.09 -2.68 -9.41
CA ALA A 244 -13.72 -1.28 -9.38
C ALA A 244 -14.72 -0.45 -10.19
N SER A 245 -15.24 0.61 -9.57
CA SER A 245 -16.10 1.58 -10.24
C SER A 245 -15.39 2.35 -11.35
N TRP A 246 -14.07 2.51 -11.21
CA TRP A 246 -13.20 3.03 -12.26
C TRP A 246 -11.90 2.22 -12.27
N PHE A 247 -11.54 1.70 -13.45
CA PHE A 247 -10.35 0.90 -13.67
C PHE A 247 -9.56 1.51 -14.83
N VAL A 248 -8.26 1.76 -14.62
CA VAL A 248 -7.37 2.40 -15.60
C VAL A 248 -6.21 1.48 -15.97
N TYR A 249 -5.67 1.67 -17.16
CA TYR A 249 -4.53 0.93 -17.70
C TYR A 249 -3.27 1.79 -17.81
N SER A 250 -3.39 3.11 -17.70
CA SER A 250 -2.26 4.04 -17.65
C SER A 250 -2.49 5.14 -16.61
N PHE A 251 -1.41 5.63 -16.00
CA PHE A 251 -1.48 6.84 -15.16
C PHE A 251 -1.83 8.08 -15.97
N ASP A 252 -1.63 8.07 -17.29
CA ASP A 252 -2.04 9.16 -18.19
C ASP A 252 -3.56 9.39 -18.14
N GLU A 253 -4.36 8.34 -17.94
CA GLU A 253 -5.82 8.47 -17.80
C GLU A 253 -6.19 9.26 -16.55
N LEU A 254 -5.44 9.07 -15.46
CA LEU A 254 -5.62 9.80 -14.22
C LEU A 254 -5.18 11.25 -14.36
N VAL A 255 -4.05 11.49 -15.04
CA VAL A 255 -3.55 12.83 -15.38
C VAL A 255 -4.56 13.59 -16.24
N GLN A 256 -5.07 12.96 -17.30
CA GLN A 256 -6.09 13.56 -18.17
C GLN A 256 -7.35 13.91 -17.37
N GLU A 257 -7.79 13.04 -16.46
CA GLU A 257 -8.96 13.30 -15.62
C GLU A 257 -8.73 14.47 -14.64
N LEU A 258 -7.53 14.64 -14.07
CA LEU A 258 -7.21 15.80 -13.22
C LEU A 258 -7.28 17.13 -14.00
N ASN A 259 -6.98 17.09 -15.30
CA ASN A 259 -6.92 18.25 -16.17
C ASN A 259 -8.25 18.55 -16.88
N ARG A 260 -9.31 17.80 -16.58
CA ARG A 260 -10.67 18.12 -17.04
C ARG A 260 -11.30 19.20 -16.16
N ASN A 261 -11.81 20.23 -16.82
CA ASN A 261 -12.60 21.32 -16.21
C ASN A 261 -13.96 20.83 -15.71
#